data_AF-A0EFR0-F1
#
_entry.id   AF-A0EFR0-F1
#
_cell.length_a   1.000
_cell.length_b   1.000
_cell.length_c   1.000
_cell.angle_alpha   90.00
_cell.angle_beta   90.00
_cell.angle_gamma   90.00
#
_symmetry.space_group_name_H-M   'P 1'
#
loop_
_entity.id
_entity.type
_entity.pdbx_description
1 polymer ?
#
loop_
_entity_poly.entity_id
_entity_poly.type
_entity_poly.pdbx_seq_one_letter_code
_entity_poly.pdbx_strand_id
1 'polypeptide(L)'
;MVIKLNYGIWMRFSQQEGSFWPQNSNSTYYYNSRQTSTEMTKYPEYQNNHQDGKLYPGFNDYQSPPSFISQPQFAKQGTLKEESEGLMQTPPPPQMPQLPQPPLPQQLINQQNVMVIEGQRYKVYPGQQMQINQNSFLYKHPNIDVKIQSYQEQPGSLFSKSYILYKITLDPYGYFISRRYSDFDKLREYLVKNYPDYYVPPIPKKVTSSTKNKIADFRQLALEKFMNTIIRQFWFDSLVDSFFSCQNDNDLQNKLKQQKQRQYDIQNLATLNGQIECQISSQIEGFFSYQSSTFSKDLECYNNIRQISKKIVGLNKQLSQEYKSLADQFVNLQQRNRGQNEQIPEKVDEIYYKHLNQMFLTWSRKQEDIGLIVTKHLSYFYKYQNQVIETLKEKIKYRDSLRDETLKQLQKIESKIDKQFKELNDSQIQQRTQTQSQEIFTEKQQKQSLFPKETKQYEVISDNFGYFNNNIYQQIQIIMNLSQYQTTQTILNMQQKMAQIYLDMVKENEQLFVRN
;
A
#
# COMPACT_ATOMS: atom_id res chain seq x y z
N MET A 1 -11.73 -12.46 -16.36
CA MET A 1 -10.45 -11.82 -16.73
C MET A 1 -9.35 -12.46 -15.88
N VAL A 2 -8.19 -12.77 -16.45
CA VAL A 2 -7.06 -13.38 -15.74
C VAL A 2 -5.85 -12.49 -15.99
N ILE A 3 -5.31 -11.86 -14.94
CA ILE A 3 -4.13 -10.99 -15.06
C ILE A 3 -2.95 -11.75 -14.47
N LYS A 4 -1.91 -11.96 -15.30
CA LYS A 4 -0.63 -12.51 -14.86
C LYS A 4 0.21 -11.36 -14.30
N LEU A 5 0.43 -11.34 -12.99
CA LEU A 5 1.44 -10.46 -12.36
C LEU A 5 2.75 -11.23 -12.18
N ASN A 6 3.88 -10.51 -12.15
CA ASN A 6 5.28 -10.98 -12.29
C ASN A 6 5.79 -12.05 -11.28
N TYR A 7 4.93 -12.75 -10.54
CA TYR A 7 5.33 -13.77 -9.57
C TYR A 7 4.54 -15.09 -9.67
N GLY A 8 3.94 -15.40 -10.82
CA GLY A 8 3.38 -16.74 -11.08
C GLY A 8 2.10 -17.10 -10.30
N ILE A 9 1.47 -16.14 -9.62
CA ILE A 9 0.18 -16.33 -8.93
C ILE A 9 -0.96 -15.96 -9.88
N TRP A 10 -1.86 -16.92 -10.12
CA TRP A 10 -3.05 -16.73 -10.92
C TRP A 10 -4.19 -16.21 -10.04
N MET A 11 -4.65 -14.97 -10.27
CA MET A 11 -5.92 -14.49 -9.69
C MET A 11 -7.06 -14.79 -10.65
N ARG A 12 -8.00 -15.63 -10.21
CA ARG A 12 -9.24 -15.94 -10.93
C ARG A 12 -10.33 -15.01 -10.41
N PHE A 13 -10.81 -14.11 -11.26
CA PHE A 13 -12.01 -13.33 -10.95
C PHE A 13 -13.22 -14.21 -11.27
N SER A 14 -14.00 -14.59 -10.24
CA SER A 14 -15.28 -15.25 -10.48
C SER A 14 -16.26 -14.22 -11.00
N GLN A 15 -16.72 -14.40 -12.24
CA GLN A 15 -17.95 -13.76 -12.70
C GLN A 15 -19.09 -14.38 -11.90
N GLN A 16 -19.72 -13.62 -11.01
CA GLN A 16 -21.10 -13.89 -10.64
C GLN A 16 -21.97 -13.32 -11.76
N GLU A 17 -22.67 -14.21 -12.46
CA GLU A 17 -23.68 -13.85 -13.43
C GLU A 17 -24.86 -13.17 -12.73
N GLY A 18 -25.32 -12.04 -13.27
CA GLY A 18 -26.58 -11.41 -12.89
C GLY A 18 -26.46 -10.08 -12.13
N SER A 19 -26.16 -8.99 -12.84
CA SER A 19 -26.80 -7.67 -12.61
C SER A 19 -26.30 -6.64 -13.62
N PHE A 20 -27.26 -5.88 -14.16
CA PHE A 20 -27.11 -4.86 -15.19
C PHE A 20 -26.03 -3.80 -14.85
N TRP A 21 -24.96 -3.78 -15.64
CA TRP A 21 -24.03 -2.66 -15.77
C TRP A 21 -23.92 -2.29 -17.25
N PRO A 22 -23.81 -1.00 -17.62
CA PRO A 22 -23.56 -0.64 -19.01
C PRO A 22 -22.14 -1.08 -19.38
N GLN A 23 -22.04 -2.01 -20.33
CA GLN A 23 -20.81 -2.34 -21.00
C GLN A 23 -20.37 -1.12 -21.83
N ASN A 24 -19.41 -0.33 -21.34
CA ASN A 24 -18.39 0.31 -22.17
C ASN A 24 -17.38 1.12 -21.35
N SER A 25 -16.16 0.59 -21.27
CA SER A 25 -14.89 1.29 -21.53
C SER A 25 -13.76 0.37 -21.04
N ASN A 26 -12.98 -0.13 -21.98
CA ASN A 26 -11.70 -0.78 -21.68
C ASN A 26 -10.72 0.30 -21.18
N SER A 27 -10.79 0.67 -19.91
CA SER A 27 -9.68 1.36 -19.23
C SER A 27 -8.68 0.31 -18.76
N THR A 28 -7.98 -0.28 -19.72
CA THR A 28 -6.78 -1.07 -19.41
C THR A 28 -5.73 -0.08 -18.93
N TYR A 29 -5.46 -0.03 -17.62
CA TYR A 29 -4.20 0.52 -17.14
C TYR A 29 -3.10 -0.20 -17.92
N TYR A 30 -2.32 0.55 -18.71
CA TYR A 30 -1.17 0.04 -19.44
C TYR A 30 -0.15 -0.51 -18.42
N TYR A 31 -0.32 -1.78 -18.03
CA TYR A 31 0.81 -2.61 -17.68
C TYR A 31 1.58 -2.82 -18.98
N ASN A 32 2.77 -2.24 -19.07
CA ASN A 32 3.62 -2.35 -20.24
C ASN A 32 4.20 -3.77 -20.34
N SER A 33 3.39 -4.74 -20.79
CA SER A 33 3.87 -6.06 -21.19
C SER A 33 4.17 -6.04 -22.69
N ARG A 34 5.30 -5.45 -23.09
CA ARG A 34 5.87 -5.76 -24.40
C ARG A 34 6.74 -7.00 -24.26
N GLN A 35 6.33 -8.08 -24.93
CA GLN A 35 7.18 -9.23 -25.21
C GLN A 35 8.30 -8.77 -26.14
N THR A 36 9.52 -8.66 -25.61
CA THR A 36 10.73 -8.67 -26.45
C THR A 36 11.16 -10.12 -26.59
N SER A 37 11.02 -10.67 -27.79
CA SER A 37 11.78 -11.83 -28.23
C SER A 37 13.26 -11.44 -28.23
N THR A 38 14.04 -12.03 -27.33
CA THR A 38 15.50 -11.91 -27.37
C THR A 38 16.08 -13.30 -27.54
N GLU A 39 16.71 -13.49 -28.68
CA GLU A 39 17.55 -14.63 -29.02
C GLU A 39 18.65 -14.80 -27.96
N MET A 40 18.87 -16.03 -27.52
CA MET A 40 19.97 -16.41 -26.65
C MET A 40 21.30 -16.33 -27.42
N THR A 41 22.04 -15.25 -27.26
CA THR A 41 23.48 -15.25 -27.52
C THR A 41 24.23 -15.85 -26.32
N LYS A 42 24.97 -16.91 -26.61
CA LYS A 42 25.84 -17.69 -25.74
C LYS A 42 26.88 -16.82 -25.02
N TYR A 43 27.10 -17.08 -23.73
CA TYR A 43 28.32 -16.70 -23.01
C TYR A 43 29.12 -17.96 -22.63
N PRO A 44 30.46 -17.85 -22.52
CA PRO A 44 31.36 -18.99 -22.53
C PRO A 44 31.53 -19.67 -21.18
N GLU A 45 31.89 -20.95 -21.27
CA GLU A 45 32.19 -21.89 -20.20
C GLU A 45 33.35 -21.42 -19.31
N TYR A 46 33.12 -21.48 -18.00
CA TYR A 46 34.19 -21.53 -17.00
C TYR A 46 34.45 -22.99 -16.65
N GLN A 47 35.60 -23.50 -17.11
CA GLN A 47 36.17 -24.76 -16.64
C GLN A 47 36.77 -24.55 -15.24
N ASN A 48 36.45 -25.44 -14.31
CA ASN A 48 37.41 -25.84 -13.29
C ASN A 48 37.14 -27.26 -12.83
N ASN A 49 38.20 -28.06 -12.99
CA ASN A 49 38.35 -29.44 -12.55
C ASN A 49 38.32 -29.53 -11.02
N HIS A 50 37.59 -30.50 -10.47
CA HIS A 50 38.24 -31.60 -9.75
C HIS A 50 37.26 -32.75 -9.49
N GLN A 51 37.77 -33.95 -9.79
CA GLN A 51 37.23 -35.26 -9.50
C GLN A 51 37.25 -35.50 -7.99
N ASP A 52 36.19 -36.07 -7.42
CA ASP A 52 36.25 -37.43 -6.89
C ASP A 52 34.85 -37.88 -6.45
N GLY A 53 34.44 -39.02 -7.02
CA GLY A 53 33.17 -39.66 -6.73
C GLY A 53 33.23 -40.49 -5.45
N LYS A 54 32.10 -40.55 -4.74
CA LYS A 54 31.68 -41.70 -3.93
C LYS A 54 30.15 -41.75 -3.89
N LEU A 55 29.61 -42.82 -4.47
CA LEU A 55 28.22 -43.23 -4.43
C LEU A 55 27.86 -43.68 -2.99
N TYR A 56 26.69 -43.26 -2.49
CA TYR A 56 26.02 -43.91 -1.36
C TYR A 56 24.63 -44.39 -1.79
N PRO A 57 24.23 -45.62 -1.41
CA PRO A 57 22.95 -46.21 -1.79
C PRO A 57 21.81 -45.77 -0.86
N GLY A 58 20.59 -45.85 -1.39
CA GLY A 58 19.35 -45.45 -0.73
C GLY A 58 19.01 -46.28 0.51
N PHE A 59 18.39 -45.61 1.48
CA PHE A 59 17.73 -46.19 2.63
C PHE A 59 16.21 -46.07 2.44
N ASN A 60 15.58 -47.19 2.12
CA ASN A 60 14.20 -47.49 2.49
C ASN A 60 14.23 -48.29 3.81
N ASP A 61 13.09 -48.29 4.51
CA ASP A 61 12.76 -49.06 5.71
C ASP A 61 13.05 -48.38 7.06
N TYR A 62 12.10 -47.56 7.52
CA TYR A 62 11.89 -47.28 8.94
C TYR A 62 10.83 -48.23 9.48
N GLN A 63 11.27 -49.24 10.23
CA GLN A 63 10.43 -49.99 11.16
C GLN A 63 10.32 -49.22 12.49
N SER A 64 9.10 -49.19 13.05
CA SER A 64 8.78 -48.57 14.33
C SER A 64 9.54 -49.23 15.50
N PRO A 65 10.06 -48.46 16.48
CA PRO A 65 10.64 -49.04 17.69
C PRO A 65 9.57 -49.48 18.70
N PRO A 66 9.88 -50.48 19.57
CA PRO A 66 8.93 -51.05 20.51
C PRO A 66 8.75 -50.18 21.76
N SER A 67 7.51 -50.15 22.24
CA SER A 67 7.08 -49.55 23.50
C SER A 67 7.70 -50.25 24.71
N PHE A 68 8.46 -49.50 25.51
CA PHE A 68 8.88 -49.91 26.86
C PHE A 68 8.09 -49.15 27.92
N ILE A 69 7.36 -49.94 28.71
CA ILE A 69 6.67 -49.57 29.95
C ILE A 69 7.68 -49.60 31.09
N SER A 70 7.72 -48.56 31.91
CA SER A 70 7.99 -48.60 33.37
C SER A 70 7.84 -47.20 33.96
N GLN A 71 6.79 -46.96 34.76
CA GLN A 71 6.69 -45.83 35.67
C GLN A 71 7.04 -46.29 37.10
N PRO A 72 7.68 -45.45 37.93
CA PRO A 72 7.74 -45.66 39.36
C PRO A 72 6.52 -45.05 40.07
N GLN A 73 6.05 -45.76 41.09
CA GLN A 73 4.94 -45.40 41.96
C GLN A 73 5.29 -44.20 42.87
N PHE A 74 4.39 -43.22 42.94
CA PHE A 74 4.25 -42.34 44.10
C PHE A 74 2.81 -42.39 44.60
N ALA A 75 2.69 -42.52 45.92
CA ALA A 75 1.44 -42.72 46.65
C ALA A 75 0.69 -41.41 46.92
N LYS A 76 -0.66 -41.52 46.92
CA LYS A 76 -1.70 -40.89 47.80
C LYS A 76 -1.57 -39.38 48.07
N GLN A 77 -2.58 -38.52 47.91
CA GLN A 77 -4.02 -38.64 48.15
C GLN A 77 -4.68 -37.36 47.62
N GLY A 78 -5.86 -37.44 47.01
CA GLY A 78 -6.64 -36.26 46.61
C GLY A 78 -7.82 -36.64 45.71
N THR A 79 -8.93 -37.02 46.32
CA THR A 79 -10.21 -37.37 45.69
C THR A 79 -10.77 -36.24 44.82
N LEU A 80 -10.94 -36.52 43.53
CA LEU A 80 -11.87 -35.83 42.64
C LEU A 80 -12.77 -36.88 41.99
N LYS A 81 -14.08 -36.59 41.99
CA LYS A 81 -15.16 -37.46 41.53
C LYS A 81 -15.03 -37.71 40.02
N GLU A 82 -15.07 -38.99 39.63
CA GLU A 82 -15.27 -39.41 38.25
C GLU A 82 -16.76 -39.24 37.87
N GLU A 83 -17.03 -38.38 36.90
CA GLU A 83 -18.24 -38.45 36.07
C GLU A 83 -17.93 -39.29 34.83
N SER A 84 -18.77 -40.28 34.57
CA SER A 84 -18.67 -41.20 33.44
C SER A 84 -19.08 -40.50 32.13
N GLU A 85 -18.12 -40.29 31.22
CA GLU A 85 -18.41 -39.84 29.85
C GLU A 85 -18.82 -41.02 28.97
N GLY A 86 -20.05 -40.94 28.45
CA GLY A 86 -20.53 -41.78 27.36
C GLY A 86 -19.91 -41.36 26.02
N LEU A 87 -19.59 -42.36 25.20
CA LEU A 87 -19.14 -42.21 23.82
C LEU A 87 -20.15 -41.41 22.99
N MET A 88 -19.86 -40.13 22.71
CA MET A 88 -20.59 -39.36 21.72
C MET A 88 -20.01 -39.57 20.32
N GLN A 89 -20.91 -39.88 19.40
CA GLN A 89 -20.68 -39.90 17.96
C GLN A 89 -20.19 -38.53 17.49
N THR A 90 -19.17 -38.49 16.63
CA THR A 90 -18.68 -37.27 16.01
C THR A 90 -19.78 -36.63 15.14
N PRO A 91 -20.16 -35.37 15.38
CA PRO A 91 -21.09 -34.67 14.50
C PRO A 91 -20.41 -34.35 13.16
N PRO A 92 -21.19 -34.26 12.06
CA PRO A 92 -20.65 -33.86 10.77
C PRO A 92 -20.07 -32.43 10.82
N PRO A 93 -19.09 -32.12 9.95
CA PRO A 93 -18.41 -30.83 9.97
C PRO A 93 -19.42 -29.68 9.80
N PRO A 94 -19.27 -28.58 10.57
CA PRO A 94 -20.16 -27.43 10.48
C PRO A 94 -20.09 -26.82 9.08
N GLN A 95 -21.24 -26.66 8.44
CA GLN A 95 -21.35 -25.87 7.21
C GLN A 95 -20.88 -24.45 7.53
N MET A 96 -19.89 -23.97 6.78
CA MET A 96 -19.41 -22.59 6.92
C MET A 96 -20.60 -21.63 6.72
N PRO A 97 -20.83 -20.68 7.64
CA PRO A 97 -21.84 -19.65 7.43
C PRO A 97 -21.55 -18.94 6.11
N GLN A 98 -22.54 -18.89 5.22
CA GLN A 98 -22.45 -18.01 4.06
C GLN A 98 -22.24 -16.60 4.57
N LEU A 99 -21.12 -15.98 4.18
CA LEU A 99 -20.85 -14.57 4.45
C LEU A 99 -22.06 -13.76 3.96
N PRO A 100 -22.68 -12.93 4.81
CA PRO A 100 -23.76 -12.06 4.37
C PRO A 100 -23.26 -11.22 3.21
N GLN A 101 -23.95 -11.27 2.07
CA GLN A 101 -23.68 -10.30 1.02
C GLN A 101 -23.89 -8.91 1.61
N PRO A 102 -22.93 -7.98 1.45
CA PRO A 102 -23.11 -6.62 1.93
C PRO A 102 -24.38 -6.06 1.28
N PRO A 103 -25.34 -5.52 2.05
CA PRO A 103 -26.53 -4.91 1.46
C PRO A 103 -26.07 -3.84 0.49
N LEU A 104 -26.58 -3.89 -0.75
CA LEU A 104 -26.52 -2.77 -1.67
C LEU A 104 -26.98 -1.52 -0.89
N PRO A 105 -26.17 -0.47 -0.81
CA PRO A 105 -26.50 0.71 0.00
C PRO A 105 -27.61 1.51 -0.67
N GLN A 106 -28.85 1.03 -0.56
CA GLN A 106 -30.05 1.72 -1.00
C GLN A 106 -30.77 2.44 0.15
N GLN A 107 -30.31 2.34 1.40
CA GLN A 107 -31.07 2.84 2.57
C GLN A 107 -30.33 3.79 3.52
N LEU A 108 -29.20 4.37 3.11
CA LEU A 108 -28.49 5.39 3.91
C LEU A 108 -28.25 6.67 3.10
N ILE A 109 -29.31 7.21 2.49
CA ILE A 109 -29.33 8.62 2.09
C ILE A 109 -30.30 9.31 3.05
N ASN A 110 -29.77 9.69 4.22
CA ASN A 110 -30.44 10.69 5.04
C ASN A 110 -30.54 11.96 4.18
N GLN A 111 -31.77 12.47 4.03
CA GLN A 111 -32.16 13.62 3.22
C GLN A 111 -31.61 14.95 3.81
N GLN A 112 -30.30 15.07 3.94
CA GLN A 112 -29.70 16.40 3.95
C GLN A 112 -29.83 16.94 2.54
N ASN A 113 -30.35 18.16 2.41
CA ASN A 113 -30.50 18.92 1.16
C ASN A 113 -29.14 19.10 0.46
N VAL A 114 -28.62 18.05 -0.16
CA VAL A 114 -27.52 18.14 -1.10
C VAL A 114 -28.13 18.72 -2.36
N MET A 115 -27.80 19.97 -2.70
CA MET A 115 -28.06 20.49 -4.04
C MET A 115 -27.29 19.62 -5.03
N VAL A 116 -28.00 18.69 -5.65
CA VAL A 116 -27.45 17.80 -6.67
C VAL A 116 -27.27 18.64 -7.94
N ILE A 117 -26.09 18.58 -8.57
CA ILE A 117 -25.94 19.02 -9.95
C ILE A 117 -26.86 18.12 -10.78
N GLU A 118 -28.03 18.63 -11.17
CA GLU A 118 -29.05 17.81 -11.84
C GLU A 118 -28.50 17.13 -13.09
N GLY A 119 -28.65 15.79 -13.13
CA GLY A 119 -28.39 14.96 -14.30
C GLY A 119 -27.10 14.14 -14.22
N GLN A 120 -27.20 12.87 -14.62
CA GLN A 120 -26.01 12.11 -15.00
C GLN A 120 -25.38 12.79 -16.22
N ARG A 121 -24.12 13.19 -16.11
CA ARG A 121 -23.35 13.77 -17.20
C ARG A 121 -22.10 12.93 -17.41
N TYR A 122 -21.93 12.47 -18.64
CA TYR A 122 -20.69 11.85 -19.12
C TYR A 122 -20.34 12.48 -20.45
N LYS A 123 -19.15 13.08 -20.51
CA LYS A 123 -18.59 13.67 -21.73
C LYS A 123 -17.13 13.26 -21.86
N VAL A 124 -16.70 12.98 -23.09
CA VAL A 124 -15.29 12.72 -23.41
C VAL A 124 -14.82 13.81 -24.37
N TYR A 125 -13.79 14.54 -23.97
CA TYR A 125 -13.16 15.56 -24.79
C TYR A 125 -11.86 15.02 -25.42
N PRO A 126 -11.57 15.35 -26.68
CA PRO A 126 -10.23 15.17 -27.23
C PRO A 126 -9.29 16.16 -26.53
N GLY A 127 -8.34 15.63 -25.76
CA GLY A 127 -7.30 16.40 -25.08
C GLY A 127 -5.98 16.37 -25.86
N GLN A 128 -5.00 17.12 -25.37
CA GLN A 128 -3.64 17.02 -25.91
C GLN A 128 -3.02 15.72 -25.41
N GLN A 129 -2.36 14.95 -26.29
CA GLN A 129 -1.56 13.83 -25.81
C GLN A 129 -0.26 14.36 -25.21
N MET A 130 0.08 13.91 -24.00
CA MET A 130 1.35 14.29 -23.37
C MET A 130 2.53 13.84 -24.22
N GLN A 131 3.44 14.78 -24.50
CA GLN A 131 4.71 14.49 -25.18
C GLN A 131 5.64 13.76 -24.21
N ILE A 132 5.71 12.45 -24.38
CA ILE A 132 6.58 11.60 -23.57
C ILE A 132 8.01 11.71 -24.08
N ASN A 133 8.93 12.12 -23.21
CA ASN A 133 10.35 12.07 -23.51
C ASN A 133 10.82 10.61 -23.56
N GLN A 134 10.90 10.04 -24.77
CA GLN A 134 11.36 8.67 -24.99
C GLN A 134 12.83 8.45 -24.58
N ASN A 135 13.59 9.54 -24.39
CA ASN A 135 14.95 9.49 -23.89
C ASN A 135 15.06 9.51 -22.36
N SER A 136 13.95 9.68 -21.64
CA SER A 136 13.94 9.72 -20.18
C SER A 136 14.39 8.39 -19.58
N PHE A 137 15.02 8.46 -18.40
CA PHE A 137 15.49 7.29 -17.69
C PHE A 137 14.31 6.37 -17.34
N LEU A 138 13.23 6.92 -16.82
CA LEU A 138 12.05 6.14 -16.43
C LEU A 138 11.33 5.49 -17.61
N TYR A 139 11.34 6.13 -18.78
CA TYR A 139 10.76 5.54 -20.00
C TYR A 139 11.57 4.32 -20.48
N LYS A 140 12.90 4.42 -20.45
CA LYS A 140 13.81 3.33 -20.85
C LYS A 140 13.78 2.13 -19.89
N HIS A 141 13.28 2.34 -18.67
CA HIS A 141 13.32 1.37 -17.58
C HIS A 141 11.95 1.20 -16.90
N PRO A 142 10.93 0.63 -17.58
CA PRO A 142 9.54 0.62 -17.11
C PRO A 142 9.25 -0.33 -15.93
N ASN A 143 10.23 -1.14 -15.50
CA ASN A 143 10.08 -2.16 -14.46
C ASN A 143 11.07 -1.93 -13.30
N ILE A 144 11.21 -0.67 -12.87
CA ILE A 144 12.04 -0.34 -11.72
C ILE A 144 11.30 -0.61 -10.42
N ASP A 145 11.95 -1.36 -9.53
CA ASP A 145 11.60 -1.40 -8.12
C ASP A 145 12.61 -0.57 -7.32
N VAL A 146 12.09 0.32 -6.48
CA VAL A 146 12.91 1.20 -5.65
C VAL A 146 13.10 0.55 -4.29
N LYS A 147 14.34 0.42 -3.84
CA LYS A 147 14.68 -0.02 -2.48
C LYS A 147 15.51 1.04 -1.79
N ILE A 148 15.17 1.37 -0.56
CA ILE A 148 16.05 2.17 0.30
C ILE A 148 16.87 1.19 1.12
N GLN A 149 18.16 1.04 0.79
CA GLN A 149 19.03 0.05 1.43
C GLN A 149 19.41 0.46 2.85
N SER A 150 19.82 1.71 3.01
CA SER A 150 20.34 2.23 4.26
C SER A 150 20.19 3.74 4.33
N TYR A 151 20.52 4.30 5.48
CA TYR A 151 20.61 5.73 5.70
C TYR A 151 21.85 6.05 6.54
N GLN A 152 22.42 7.24 6.32
CA GLN A 152 23.60 7.73 7.04
C GLN A 152 23.37 9.17 7.48
N GLU A 153 23.80 9.51 8.70
CA GLU A 153 23.83 10.90 9.15
C GLU A 153 25.06 11.59 8.55
N GLN A 154 24.83 12.63 7.76
CA GLN A 154 25.85 13.47 7.17
C GLN A 154 26.02 14.73 8.02
N PRO A 155 27.25 15.13 8.36
CA PRO A 155 27.49 16.39 9.04
C PRO A 155 27.03 17.54 8.13
N GLY A 156 26.39 18.55 8.72
CA GLY A 156 26.14 19.78 8.00
C GLY A 156 27.43 20.58 7.82
N SER A 157 27.41 21.58 6.93
CA SER A 157 28.46 22.61 6.90
C SER A 157 28.49 23.40 8.23
N LEU A 158 29.50 24.28 8.43
CA LEU A 158 29.78 25.04 9.66
C LEU A 158 28.57 25.70 10.34
N PHE A 159 27.47 25.97 9.61
CA PHE A 159 26.23 26.55 10.13
C PHE A 159 24.96 25.72 9.90
N SER A 160 25.08 24.50 9.35
CA SER A 160 23.95 23.64 9.02
C SER A 160 23.85 22.46 9.98
N LYS A 161 22.62 22.09 10.35
CA LYS A 161 22.38 20.86 11.11
C LYS A 161 22.73 19.64 10.27
N SER A 162 23.16 18.57 10.92
CA SER A 162 23.31 17.26 10.28
C SER A 162 21.99 16.83 9.62
N TYR A 163 22.10 16.05 8.55
CA TYR A 163 20.95 15.55 7.81
C TYR A 163 21.11 14.06 7.50
N ILE A 164 19.99 13.37 7.33
CA ILE A 164 20.00 11.95 6.95
C ILE A 164 20.00 11.86 5.43
N LEU A 165 20.98 11.14 4.89
CA LEU A 165 21.10 10.77 3.49
C LEU A 165 20.67 9.31 3.31
N TYR A 166 19.69 9.08 2.45
CA TYR A 166 19.16 7.75 2.14
C TYR A 166 19.87 7.20 0.91
N LYS A 167 20.41 5.98 1.01
CA LYS A 167 20.97 5.23 -0.13
C LYS A 167 19.85 4.44 -0.79
N ILE A 168 19.55 4.78 -2.05
CA ILE A 168 18.47 4.21 -2.83
C ILE A 168 19.05 3.38 -3.96
N THR A 169 18.47 2.23 -4.23
CA THR A 169 18.81 1.33 -5.34
C THR A 169 17.59 1.15 -6.24
N LEU A 170 17.83 1.18 -7.55
CA LEU A 170 16.84 0.95 -8.59
C LEU A 170 17.10 -0.43 -9.21
N ASP A 171 16.32 -1.42 -8.78
CA ASP A 171 16.39 -2.79 -9.27
C ASP A 171 15.57 -2.95 -10.56
N PRO A 172 15.95 -3.85 -11.49
CA PRO A 172 17.10 -4.75 -11.43
C PRO A 172 18.42 -4.13 -11.92
N TYR A 173 18.43 -2.84 -12.26
CA TYR A 173 19.56 -2.20 -12.94
C TYR A 173 20.77 -1.91 -12.04
N GLY A 174 20.65 -2.11 -10.72
CA GLY A 174 21.73 -1.87 -9.78
C GLY A 174 22.18 -0.39 -9.74
N TYR A 175 21.33 0.53 -10.19
CA TYR A 175 21.63 1.95 -10.19
C TYR A 175 21.41 2.53 -8.79
N PHE A 176 22.35 3.36 -8.32
CA PHE A 176 22.29 3.95 -6.99
C PHE A 176 22.13 5.46 -7.06
N ILE A 177 21.27 5.99 -6.18
CA ILE A 177 21.15 7.43 -5.93
C ILE A 177 21.12 7.69 -4.42
N SER A 178 21.48 8.91 -4.04
CA SER A 178 21.41 9.37 -2.66
C SER A 178 20.52 10.60 -2.56
N ARG A 179 19.58 10.59 -1.60
CA ARG A 179 18.64 11.70 -1.41
C ARG A 179 18.46 11.99 0.06
N ARG A 180 18.32 13.25 0.43
CA ARG A 180 17.97 13.65 1.80
C ARG A 180 16.46 13.82 1.92
N TYR A 181 15.94 13.75 3.15
CA TYR A 181 14.49 13.84 3.42
C TYR A 181 13.81 15.05 2.74
N SER A 182 14.46 16.23 2.77
CA SER A 182 13.89 17.45 2.20
C SER A 182 13.68 17.40 0.68
N ASP A 183 14.39 16.52 -0.04
CA ASP A 183 14.22 16.41 -1.48
C ASP A 183 12.91 15.69 -1.80
N PHE A 184 12.56 14.66 -1.02
CA PHE A 184 11.26 13.98 -1.10
C PHE A 184 10.11 14.92 -0.75
N ASP A 185 10.31 15.76 0.26
CA ASP A 185 9.33 16.75 0.71
C ASP A 185 9.00 17.75 -0.40
N LYS A 186 10.03 18.33 -1.04
CA LYS A 186 9.87 19.24 -2.18
C LYS A 186 9.25 18.55 -3.40
N LEU A 187 9.66 17.31 -3.69
CA LEU A 187 9.05 16.55 -4.79
C LEU A 187 7.58 16.30 -4.52
N ARG A 188 7.21 15.91 -3.30
CA ARG A 188 5.82 15.71 -2.91
C ARG A 188 5.02 17.00 -3.02
N GLU A 189 5.55 18.11 -2.51
CA GLU A 189 4.91 19.44 -2.61
C GLU A 189 4.65 19.82 -4.07
N TYR A 190 5.66 19.64 -4.93
CA TYR A 190 5.54 19.83 -6.36
C TYR A 190 4.40 18.97 -6.95
N LEU A 191 4.38 17.66 -6.65
CA LEU A 191 3.38 16.76 -7.20
C LEU A 191 1.96 17.09 -6.71
N VAL A 192 1.79 17.40 -5.43
CA VAL A 192 0.48 17.79 -4.87
C VAL A 192 -0.05 19.06 -5.54
N LYS A 193 0.82 20.04 -5.78
CA LYS A 193 0.46 21.32 -6.41
C LYS A 193 0.15 21.17 -7.90
N ASN A 194 0.92 20.36 -8.62
CA ASN A 194 0.83 20.23 -10.08
C ASN A 194 -0.05 19.09 -10.57
N TYR A 195 -0.44 18.19 -9.67
CA TYR A 195 -1.33 17.06 -9.93
C TYR A 195 -2.46 16.94 -8.88
N PRO A 196 -3.26 17.99 -8.61
CA PRO A 196 -4.40 17.96 -7.69
C PRO A 196 -5.43 16.84 -7.93
N ASP A 197 -5.58 16.38 -9.17
CA ASP A 197 -6.45 15.28 -9.59
C ASP A 197 -5.87 13.89 -9.32
N TYR A 198 -4.56 13.78 -9.06
CA TYR A 198 -3.88 12.52 -8.79
C TYR A 198 -3.65 12.28 -7.30
N TYR A 199 -3.65 11.02 -6.89
CA TYR A 199 -3.18 10.65 -5.55
C TYR A 199 -1.66 10.84 -5.46
N VAL A 200 -1.18 11.54 -4.44
CA VAL A 200 0.26 11.66 -4.17
C VAL A 200 0.53 11.03 -2.81
N PRO A 201 1.36 9.96 -2.73
CA PRO A 201 1.53 9.22 -1.48
C PRO A 201 2.02 10.11 -0.34
N PRO A 202 1.61 9.82 0.90
CA PRO A 202 2.11 10.55 2.05
C PRO A 202 3.58 10.24 2.30
N ILE A 203 4.28 11.22 2.88
CA ILE A 203 5.58 11.03 3.50
C ILE A 203 5.50 11.38 4.99
N PRO A 204 6.36 10.83 5.86
CA PRO A 204 6.25 11.08 7.29
C PRO A 204 6.62 12.51 7.65
N LYS A 205 5.72 13.25 8.30
CA LYS A 205 5.96 14.63 8.78
C LYS A 205 7.34 14.80 9.42
N LYS A 206 7.96 15.95 9.16
CA LYS A 206 9.24 16.34 9.77
C LYS A 206 9.05 16.47 11.29
N VAL A 207 9.47 15.45 12.03
CA VAL A 207 9.46 15.45 13.49
C VAL A 207 10.80 16.01 13.97
N THR A 208 10.75 16.97 14.89
CA THR A 208 11.92 17.61 15.55
C THR A 208 12.45 16.81 16.75
N SER A 209 11.91 15.62 17.01
CA SER A 209 12.15 14.82 18.22
C SER A 209 13.51 14.10 18.23
N SER A 210 14.04 13.95 19.44
CA SER A 210 15.30 13.30 19.84
C SER A 210 15.36 11.78 19.62
N THR A 211 14.26 11.11 19.25
CA THR A 211 14.27 9.64 18.99
C THR A 211 14.64 9.35 17.52
N LYS A 212 15.88 9.67 17.13
CA LYS A 212 16.35 9.63 15.73
C LYS A 212 16.16 8.28 15.04
N ASN A 213 16.49 7.15 15.70
CA ASN A 213 16.57 5.83 15.03
C ASN A 213 15.20 5.22 14.70
N LYS A 214 14.28 5.14 15.67
CA LYS A 214 12.91 4.60 15.42
C LYS A 214 12.13 5.43 14.39
N ILE A 215 12.43 6.72 14.29
CA ILE A 215 11.84 7.61 13.28
C ILE A 215 12.43 7.30 11.91
N ALA A 216 13.72 6.97 11.83
CA ALA A 216 14.39 6.68 10.56
C ALA A 216 13.88 5.38 9.90
N ASP A 217 13.65 4.31 10.66
CA ASP A 217 13.19 3.03 10.08
C ASP A 217 11.77 3.13 9.49
N PHE A 218 10.84 3.78 10.21
CA PHE A 218 9.52 4.08 9.66
C PHE A 218 9.61 5.01 8.44
N ARG A 219 10.50 6.02 8.49
CA ARG A 219 10.73 6.93 7.35
C ARG A 219 11.24 6.19 6.13
N GLN A 220 12.20 5.31 6.28
CA GLN A 220 12.73 4.49 5.19
C GLN A 220 11.60 3.71 4.51
N LEU A 221 10.76 3.00 5.27
CA LEU A 221 9.62 2.27 4.72
C LEU A 221 8.63 3.17 3.98
N ALA A 222 8.28 4.32 4.55
CA ALA A 222 7.31 5.22 3.96
C ALA A 222 7.86 5.92 2.69
N LEU A 223 9.13 6.33 2.71
CA LEU A 223 9.79 6.92 1.54
C LEU A 223 9.95 5.90 0.42
N GLU A 224 10.27 4.64 0.73
CA GLU A 224 10.32 3.56 -0.27
C GLU A 224 8.95 3.35 -0.93
N LYS A 225 7.86 3.33 -0.15
CA LYS A 225 6.49 3.26 -0.69
C LYS A 225 6.15 4.48 -1.55
N PHE A 226 6.48 5.68 -1.07
CA PHE A 226 6.30 6.92 -1.83
C PHE A 226 6.99 6.82 -3.20
N MET A 227 8.26 6.44 -3.23
CA MET A 227 9.06 6.31 -4.45
C MET A 227 8.51 5.27 -5.42
N ASN A 228 8.14 4.09 -4.93
CA ASN A 228 7.56 3.03 -5.76
C ASN A 228 6.18 3.40 -6.33
N THR A 229 5.41 4.25 -5.66
CA THR A 229 4.15 4.74 -6.23
C THR A 229 4.41 5.85 -7.24
N ILE A 230 5.25 6.84 -6.94
CA ILE A 230 5.46 7.95 -7.87
C ILE A 230 6.11 7.51 -9.18
N ILE A 231 7.03 6.54 -9.15
CA ILE A 231 7.67 6.04 -10.36
C ILE A 231 6.68 5.34 -11.29
N ARG A 232 5.62 4.73 -10.74
CA ARG A 232 4.58 4.05 -11.53
C ARG A 232 3.54 5.03 -12.07
N GLN A 233 3.27 6.09 -11.32
CA GLN A 233 2.16 7.00 -11.61
C GLN A 233 2.60 8.26 -12.37
N PHE A 234 3.82 8.73 -12.15
CA PHE A 234 4.36 9.98 -12.70
C PHE A 234 5.64 9.74 -13.50
N TRP A 235 5.81 8.57 -14.12
CA TRP A 235 6.99 8.25 -14.94
C TRP A 235 7.19 9.20 -16.13
N PHE A 236 6.11 9.82 -16.60
CA PHE A 236 6.13 10.79 -17.70
C PHE A 236 6.61 12.19 -17.25
N ASP A 237 6.68 12.46 -15.95
CA ASP A 237 7.01 13.76 -15.40
C ASP A 237 8.54 13.98 -15.39
N SER A 238 8.98 15.10 -15.95
CA SER A 238 10.41 15.41 -16.10
C SER A 238 11.15 15.64 -14.78
N LEU A 239 10.46 16.14 -13.74
CA LEU A 239 11.07 16.35 -12.43
C LEU A 239 11.17 15.04 -11.67
N VAL A 240 10.18 14.16 -11.79
CA VAL A 240 10.25 12.79 -11.28
C VAL A 240 11.40 12.05 -11.95
N ASP A 241 11.50 12.09 -13.29
CA ASP A 241 12.63 11.49 -14.00
C ASP A 241 13.98 12.05 -13.54
N SER A 242 14.08 13.37 -13.36
CA SER A 242 15.28 14.02 -12.83
C SER A 242 15.60 13.59 -11.39
N PHE A 243 14.57 13.36 -10.56
CA PHE A 243 14.75 12.87 -9.20
C PHE A 243 15.41 11.49 -9.18
N PHE A 244 15.15 10.64 -10.18
CA PHE A 244 15.76 9.31 -10.29
C PHE A 244 17.07 9.30 -11.09
N SER A 245 17.27 10.21 -12.04
CA SER A 245 18.44 10.20 -12.92
C SER A 245 19.59 11.12 -12.48
N CYS A 246 19.32 12.25 -11.81
CA CYS A 246 20.37 13.20 -11.44
C CYS A 246 21.31 12.62 -10.36
N GLN A 247 22.61 12.55 -10.65
CA GLN A 247 23.61 12.19 -9.63
C GLN A 247 24.05 13.38 -8.77
N ASN A 248 23.96 14.60 -9.32
CA ASN A 248 24.34 15.83 -8.63
C ASN A 248 23.13 16.45 -7.89
N ASP A 249 23.29 16.64 -6.57
CA ASP A 249 22.25 17.23 -5.72
C ASP A 249 21.92 18.68 -6.10
N ASN A 250 22.93 19.49 -6.49
CA ASN A 250 22.71 20.90 -6.86
C ASN A 250 21.85 21.02 -8.13
N ASP A 251 22.09 20.15 -9.12
CA ASP A 251 21.31 20.11 -10.35
C ASP A 251 19.85 19.77 -10.04
N LEU A 252 19.63 18.78 -9.18
CA LEU A 252 18.29 18.43 -8.71
C LEU A 252 17.63 19.60 -7.96
N GLN A 253 18.35 20.27 -7.06
CA GLN A 253 17.79 21.44 -6.35
C GLN A 253 17.44 22.58 -7.30
N ASN A 254 18.26 22.83 -8.32
CA ASN A 254 18.00 23.86 -9.32
C ASN A 254 16.75 23.51 -10.14
N LYS A 255 16.62 22.26 -10.57
CA LYS A 255 15.40 21.77 -11.24
C LYS A 255 14.18 21.89 -10.34
N LEU A 256 14.25 21.50 -9.06
CA LEU A 256 13.15 21.65 -8.10
C LEU A 256 12.72 23.12 -7.92
N LYS A 257 13.65 24.08 -8.03
CA LYS A 257 13.35 25.52 -7.93
C LYS A 257 12.74 26.12 -9.20
N GLN A 258 13.08 25.59 -10.38
CA GLN A 258 12.65 26.13 -11.68
C GLN A 258 11.26 25.64 -12.12
N GLN A 259 10.53 24.94 -11.25
CA GLN A 259 9.25 24.34 -11.60
C GLN A 259 8.17 25.38 -11.82
N LYS A 260 7.53 25.33 -12.99
CA LYS A 260 6.34 26.11 -13.31
C LYS A 260 5.09 25.38 -12.83
N GLN A 261 4.10 26.14 -12.39
CA GLN A 261 2.81 25.56 -12.03
C GLN A 261 2.09 25.08 -13.30
N ARG A 262 1.64 23.84 -13.28
CA ARG A 262 0.80 23.24 -14.32
C ARG A 262 -0.53 23.99 -14.37
N GLN A 263 -0.92 24.40 -15.56
CA GLN A 263 -2.22 25.03 -15.78
C GLN A 263 -3.29 23.95 -15.96
N TYR A 264 -4.47 24.21 -15.37
CA TYR A 264 -5.63 23.34 -15.40
C TYR A 264 -6.73 24.01 -16.22
N ASP A 265 -6.74 23.71 -17.51
CA ASP A 265 -7.81 24.08 -18.42
C ASP A 265 -8.15 22.82 -19.22
N ILE A 266 -9.36 22.27 -19.06
CA ILE A 266 -9.76 21.04 -19.75
C ILE A 266 -9.64 21.14 -21.26
N GLN A 267 -9.73 22.35 -21.85
CA GLN A 267 -9.61 22.52 -23.30
C GLN A 267 -8.16 22.31 -23.78
N ASN A 268 -7.20 22.50 -22.88
CA ASN A 268 -5.76 22.45 -23.15
C ASN A 268 -5.03 21.40 -22.29
N LEU A 269 -5.77 20.59 -21.54
CA LEU A 269 -5.17 19.66 -20.61
C LEU A 269 -4.54 18.50 -21.37
N ALA A 270 -3.26 18.26 -21.09
CA ALA A 270 -2.56 17.13 -21.65
C ALA A 270 -2.76 15.86 -20.80
N THR A 271 -3.20 14.77 -21.42
CA THR A 271 -3.36 13.45 -20.78
C THR A 271 -2.56 12.38 -21.55
N LEU A 272 -2.32 11.22 -20.94
CA LEU A 272 -1.50 10.16 -21.56
C LEU A 272 -2.11 9.60 -22.85
N ASN A 273 -3.43 9.47 -22.88
CA ASN A 273 -4.20 8.95 -24.01
C ASN A 273 -4.81 10.04 -24.89
N GLY A 274 -4.60 11.32 -24.57
CA GLY A 274 -5.24 12.43 -25.28
C GLY A 274 -6.77 12.45 -25.13
N GLN A 275 -7.32 11.82 -24.08
CA GLN A 275 -8.75 11.85 -23.76
C GLN A 275 -8.95 12.42 -22.36
N ILE A 276 -10.03 13.20 -22.22
CA ILE A 276 -10.45 13.83 -20.96
C ILE A 276 -11.87 13.39 -20.69
N GLU A 277 -12.04 12.57 -19.66
CA GLU A 277 -13.34 12.05 -19.25
C GLU A 277 -13.93 12.88 -18.11
N CYS A 278 -15.05 13.54 -18.39
CA CYS A 278 -15.82 14.32 -17.43
C CYS A 278 -17.04 13.52 -17.00
N GLN A 279 -17.15 13.21 -15.71
CA GLN A 279 -18.28 12.43 -15.19
C GLN A 279 -18.85 13.05 -13.92
N ILE A 280 -20.16 13.26 -13.91
CA ILE A 280 -20.95 13.63 -12.73
C ILE A 280 -22.12 12.65 -12.66
N SER A 281 -22.24 11.93 -11.55
CA SER A 281 -23.32 10.96 -11.37
C SER A 281 -23.66 10.80 -9.89
N SER A 282 -24.91 10.46 -9.61
CA SER A 282 -25.36 10.16 -8.23
C SER A 282 -24.62 8.98 -7.62
N GLN A 283 -24.16 8.02 -8.44
CA GLN A 283 -23.34 6.89 -8.00
C GLN A 283 -21.98 7.36 -7.46
N ILE A 284 -21.32 8.29 -8.15
CA ILE A 284 -20.05 8.86 -7.70
C ILE A 284 -20.25 9.69 -6.42
N GLU A 285 -21.32 10.48 -6.32
CA GLU A 285 -21.66 11.20 -5.07
C GLU A 285 -21.91 10.23 -3.89
N GLY A 286 -22.66 9.17 -4.15
CA GLY A 286 -22.92 8.11 -3.18
C GLY A 286 -21.63 7.42 -2.72
N PHE A 287 -20.71 7.18 -3.65
CA PHE A 287 -19.38 6.66 -3.33
C PHE A 287 -18.61 7.60 -2.39
N PHE A 288 -18.49 8.90 -2.70
CA PHE A 288 -17.75 9.83 -1.85
C PHE A 288 -18.36 9.98 -0.46
N SER A 289 -19.68 10.00 -0.38
CA SER A 289 -20.43 10.04 0.88
C SER A 289 -20.15 8.80 1.73
N TYR A 290 -20.22 7.62 1.11
CA TYR A 290 -19.89 6.35 1.75
C TYR A 290 -18.43 6.34 2.22
N GLN A 291 -17.47 6.66 1.35
CA GLN A 291 -16.04 6.60 1.68
C GLN A 291 -15.65 7.55 2.81
N SER A 292 -16.21 8.76 2.82
CA SER A 292 -15.95 9.73 3.90
C SER A 292 -16.32 9.18 5.27
N SER A 293 -17.43 8.43 5.35
CA SER A 293 -17.87 7.76 6.58
C SER A 293 -17.00 6.54 6.92
N THR A 294 -16.66 5.71 5.94
CA THR A 294 -15.91 4.47 6.10
C THR A 294 -14.47 4.73 6.53
N PHE A 295 -13.81 5.73 5.94
CA PHE A 295 -12.43 6.09 6.29
C PHE A 295 -12.23 6.43 7.77
N SER A 296 -13.24 6.98 8.45
CA SER A 296 -13.14 7.25 9.88
C SER A 296 -13.12 5.96 10.71
N LYS A 297 -13.92 4.96 10.31
CA LYS A 297 -13.93 3.63 10.93
C LYS A 297 -12.63 2.87 10.63
N ASP A 298 -12.13 2.96 9.39
CA ASP A 298 -10.86 2.34 9.00
C ASP A 298 -9.69 2.87 9.85
N LEU A 299 -9.63 4.18 10.07
CA LEU A 299 -8.61 4.80 10.92
C LEU A 299 -8.67 4.29 12.36
N GLU A 300 -9.86 4.08 12.91
CA GLU A 300 -10.04 3.50 14.24
C GLU A 300 -9.51 2.05 14.27
N CYS A 301 -9.94 1.22 13.32
CA CYS A 301 -9.47 -0.15 13.17
C CYS A 301 -7.94 -0.23 13.04
N TYR A 302 -7.34 0.60 12.20
CA TYR A 302 -5.90 0.66 12.02
C TYR A 302 -5.17 1.09 13.30
N ASN A 303 -5.73 2.04 14.05
CA ASN A 303 -5.18 2.41 15.35
C ASN A 303 -5.26 1.26 16.35
N ASN A 304 -6.36 0.52 16.39
CA ASN A 304 -6.52 -0.66 17.26
C ASN A 304 -5.50 -1.74 16.91
N ILE A 305 -5.33 -2.07 15.62
CA ILE A 305 -4.30 -3.01 15.15
C ILE A 305 -2.91 -2.55 15.59
N ARG A 306 -2.60 -1.25 15.48
CA ARG A 306 -1.32 -0.72 15.94
C ARG A 306 -1.12 -0.86 17.45
N GLN A 307 -2.14 -0.64 18.28
CA GLN A 307 -2.01 -0.84 19.71
C GLN A 307 -1.82 -2.32 20.07
N ILE A 308 -2.56 -3.23 19.43
CA ILE A 308 -2.38 -4.67 19.59
C ILE A 308 -0.96 -5.09 19.16
N SER A 309 -0.46 -4.58 18.03
CA SER A 309 0.90 -4.88 17.58
C SER A 309 1.97 -4.47 18.60
N LYS A 310 1.80 -3.32 19.27
CA LYS A 310 2.71 -2.89 20.34
C LYS A 310 2.65 -3.80 21.56
N LYS A 311 1.47 -4.29 21.93
CA LYS A 311 1.31 -5.28 23.01
C LYS A 311 2.06 -6.57 22.67
N ILE A 312 1.90 -7.07 21.44
CA ILE A 312 2.62 -8.26 20.95
C ILE A 312 4.14 -8.03 21.04
N VAL A 313 4.65 -6.89 20.60
CA VAL A 313 6.08 -6.55 20.70
C VAL A 313 6.56 -6.52 22.16
N GLY A 314 5.75 -5.99 23.08
CA GLY A 314 6.03 -6.00 24.51
C GLY A 314 6.14 -7.43 25.06
N LEU A 315 5.21 -8.32 24.70
CA LEU A 315 5.22 -9.73 25.11
C LEU A 315 6.44 -10.47 24.55
N ASN A 316 6.83 -10.21 23.29
CA ASN A 316 8.06 -10.77 22.70
C ASN A 316 9.30 -10.34 23.49
N LYS A 317 9.36 -9.08 23.92
CA LYS A 317 10.47 -8.58 24.73
C LYS A 317 10.50 -9.24 26.11
N GLN A 318 9.34 -9.42 26.76
CA GLN A 318 9.25 -10.12 28.05
C GLN A 318 9.71 -11.58 27.91
N LEU A 319 9.22 -12.31 26.91
CA LEU A 319 9.63 -13.68 26.67
C LEU A 319 11.14 -13.81 26.37
N SER A 320 11.71 -12.86 25.63
CA SER A 320 13.17 -12.77 25.45
C SER A 320 13.92 -12.65 26.77
N GLN A 321 13.39 -11.88 27.74
CA GLN A 321 13.99 -11.73 29.06
C GLN A 321 13.89 -13.04 29.87
N GLU A 322 12.74 -13.72 29.82
CA GLU A 322 12.59 -15.02 30.48
C GLU A 322 13.56 -16.08 29.93
N TYR A 323 13.78 -16.10 28.61
CA TYR A 323 14.80 -16.97 28.02
C TYR A 323 16.22 -16.65 28.50
N LYS A 324 16.58 -15.37 28.69
CA LYS A 324 17.87 -15.00 29.27
C LYS A 324 17.99 -15.48 30.72
N SER A 325 16.97 -15.23 31.53
CA SER A 325 16.93 -15.68 32.93
C SER A 325 17.09 -17.20 33.05
N LEU A 326 16.44 -17.96 32.14
CA LEU A 326 16.58 -19.41 32.09
C LEU A 326 17.98 -19.85 31.65
N ALA A 327 18.56 -19.16 30.66
CA ALA A 327 19.94 -19.39 30.26
C ALA A 327 20.92 -19.21 31.43
N ASP A 328 20.72 -18.19 32.27
CA ASP A 328 21.53 -17.93 33.46
C ASP A 328 21.41 -19.06 34.49
N GLN A 329 20.23 -19.69 34.63
CA GLN A 329 20.08 -20.86 35.50
C GLN A 329 20.94 -22.03 35.05
N PHE A 330 21.11 -22.25 33.74
CA PHE A 330 22.00 -23.30 33.24
C PHE A 330 23.48 -23.00 33.49
N VAL A 331 23.89 -21.74 33.53
CA VAL A 331 25.25 -21.36 33.97
C VAL A 331 25.44 -21.70 35.44
N ASN A 332 24.46 -21.40 36.29
CA ASN A 332 24.51 -21.74 37.72
C ASN A 332 24.59 -23.26 37.95
N LEU A 333 23.80 -24.04 37.20
CA LEU A 333 23.85 -25.50 37.24
C LEU A 333 25.21 -26.04 36.79
N GLN A 334 25.79 -25.48 35.71
CA GLN A 334 27.13 -25.84 35.26
C GLN A 334 28.19 -25.58 36.35
N GLN A 335 28.14 -24.42 37.01
CA GLN A 335 29.07 -24.06 38.09
C GLN A 335 28.93 -24.98 39.29
N ARG A 336 27.69 -25.33 39.68
CA ARG A 336 27.45 -26.27 40.78
C ARG A 336 27.98 -27.66 40.45
N ASN A 337 27.77 -28.12 39.22
CA ASN A 337 28.22 -29.44 38.78
C ASN A 337 29.75 -29.52 38.68
N ARG A 338 30.45 -28.43 38.35
CA ARG A 338 31.92 -28.38 38.42
C ARG A 338 32.43 -28.75 39.81
N GLY A 339 31.87 -28.17 40.85
CA GLY A 339 32.24 -28.48 42.23
C GLY A 339 31.92 -29.93 42.63
N GLN A 340 30.84 -30.51 42.09
CA GLN A 340 30.49 -31.92 42.33
C GLN A 340 31.35 -32.90 41.53
N ASN A 341 31.69 -32.56 40.28
CA ASN A 341 32.54 -33.36 39.38
C ASN A 341 33.97 -33.54 39.90
N GLU A 342 34.40 -32.72 40.86
CA GLU A 342 35.66 -32.92 41.60
C GLU A 342 35.56 -34.05 42.63
N GLN A 343 34.35 -34.43 43.04
CA GLN A 343 34.09 -35.37 44.14
C GLN A 343 33.57 -36.74 43.69
N ILE A 344 33.13 -36.90 42.44
CA ILE A 344 32.52 -38.13 41.92
C ILE A 344 33.37 -38.78 40.80
N PRO A 345 33.47 -40.13 40.74
CA PRO A 345 34.23 -40.82 39.68
C PRO A 345 33.64 -40.63 38.28
N GLU A 346 32.32 -40.56 38.16
CA GLU A 346 31.59 -40.38 36.89
C GLU A 346 31.13 -38.92 36.79
N LYS A 347 31.80 -38.15 35.95
CA LYS A 347 31.54 -36.71 35.80
C LYS A 347 30.29 -36.46 34.97
N VAL A 348 29.48 -35.51 35.42
CA VAL A 348 28.36 -34.98 34.63
C VAL A 348 28.94 -34.15 33.48
N ASP A 349 28.45 -34.36 32.26
CA ASP A 349 28.89 -33.62 31.08
C ASP A 349 28.52 -32.13 31.18
N GLU A 350 29.53 -31.29 31.39
CA GLU A 350 29.39 -29.83 31.46
C GLU A 350 29.00 -29.20 30.11
N ILE A 351 29.22 -29.92 29.01
CA ILE A 351 28.89 -29.46 27.65
C ILE A 351 27.38 -29.36 27.49
N TYR A 352 26.61 -30.26 28.12
CA TYR A 352 25.15 -30.25 28.09
C TYR A 352 24.55 -28.91 28.60
N TYR A 353 24.98 -28.45 29.78
CA TYR A 353 24.51 -27.18 30.35
C TYR A 353 24.94 -25.97 29.53
N LYS A 354 26.14 -26.02 28.95
CA LYS A 354 26.62 -24.99 28.03
C LYS A 354 25.74 -24.92 26.76
N HIS A 355 25.37 -26.06 26.19
CA HIS A 355 24.50 -26.14 25.02
C HIS A 355 23.09 -25.60 25.34
N LEU A 356 22.53 -25.96 26.49
CA LEU A 356 21.25 -25.41 26.95
C LEU A 356 21.30 -23.88 27.15
N ASN A 357 22.34 -23.37 27.81
CA ASN A 357 22.54 -21.91 27.94
C ASN A 357 22.57 -21.24 26.55
N GLN A 358 23.38 -21.77 25.63
CA GLN A 358 23.52 -21.21 24.28
C GLN A 358 22.19 -21.25 23.50
N MET A 359 21.43 -22.35 23.62
CA MET A 359 20.11 -22.51 23.02
C MET A 359 19.16 -21.38 23.47
N PHE A 360 19.02 -21.17 24.79
CA PHE A 360 18.11 -20.16 25.32
C PHE A 360 18.56 -18.72 25.01
N LEU A 361 19.88 -18.44 24.96
CA LEU A 361 20.38 -17.15 24.50
C LEU A 361 20.07 -16.89 23.02
N THR A 362 20.16 -17.92 22.17
CA THR A 362 19.71 -17.83 20.78
C THR A 362 18.21 -17.56 20.71
N TRP A 363 17.39 -18.34 21.41
CA TRP A 363 15.94 -18.17 21.41
C TRP A 363 15.51 -16.77 21.87
N SER A 364 16.19 -16.22 22.89
CA SER A 364 16.00 -14.85 23.34
C SER A 364 16.18 -13.82 22.22
N ARG A 365 17.29 -13.91 21.44
CA ARG A 365 17.56 -13.01 20.32
C ARG A 365 16.52 -13.16 19.20
N LYS A 366 16.20 -14.40 18.82
CA LYS A 366 15.19 -14.70 17.80
C LYS A 366 13.80 -14.17 18.19
N GLN A 367 13.46 -14.19 19.47
CA GLN A 367 12.21 -13.60 19.97
C GLN A 367 12.18 -12.07 19.82
N GLU A 368 13.31 -11.38 20.03
CA GLU A 368 13.43 -9.95 19.74
C GLU A 368 13.25 -9.66 18.24
N ASP A 369 13.83 -10.50 17.37
CA ASP A 369 13.68 -10.40 15.91
C ASP A 369 12.21 -10.55 15.47
N ILE A 370 11.47 -11.47 16.09
CA ILE A 370 10.02 -11.60 15.87
C ILE A 370 9.30 -10.29 16.25
N GLY A 371 9.66 -9.68 17.37
CA GLY A 371 9.15 -8.36 17.77
C GLY A 371 9.44 -7.26 16.73
N LEU A 372 10.63 -7.26 16.11
CA LEU A 372 10.97 -6.32 15.04
C LEU A 372 10.14 -6.57 13.77
N ILE A 373 9.92 -7.84 13.40
CA ILE A 373 9.06 -8.23 12.27
C ILE A 373 7.63 -7.72 12.49
N VAL A 374 7.05 -7.94 13.66
CA VAL A 374 5.70 -7.44 14.02
C VAL A 374 5.65 -5.92 13.97
N THR A 375 6.68 -5.23 14.48
CA THR A 375 6.75 -3.77 14.44
C THR A 375 6.73 -3.25 13.00
N LYS A 376 7.57 -3.82 12.12
CA LYS A 376 7.69 -3.40 10.72
C LYS A 376 6.43 -3.73 9.91
N HIS A 377 5.92 -4.95 10.03
CA HIS A 377 4.83 -5.44 9.18
C HIS A 377 3.43 -5.05 9.68
N LEU A 378 3.23 -4.79 10.97
CA LEU A 378 1.94 -4.31 11.48
C LEU A 378 2.01 -2.84 11.89
N SER A 379 2.86 -2.50 12.86
CA SER A 379 2.82 -1.17 13.47
C SER A 379 3.14 -0.05 12.46
N TYR A 380 4.24 -0.21 11.70
CA TYR A 380 4.66 0.75 10.69
C TYR A 380 3.76 0.74 9.46
N PHE A 381 3.35 -0.44 8.99
CA PHE A 381 2.43 -0.57 7.87
C PHE A 381 1.11 0.17 8.12
N TYR A 382 0.41 -0.12 9.23
CA TYR A 382 -0.85 0.55 9.54
C TYR A 382 -0.68 2.01 9.93
N LYS A 383 0.49 2.40 10.45
CA LYS A 383 0.82 3.83 10.63
C LYS A 383 0.89 4.55 9.28
N TYR A 384 1.47 3.93 8.26
CA TYR A 384 1.48 4.46 6.90
C TYR A 384 0.07 4.44 6.29
N GLN A 385 -0.71 3.37 6.46
CA GLN A 385 -2.09 3.32 5.96
C GLN A 385 -2.96 4.43 6.55
N ASN A 386 -2.80 4.79 7.82
CA ASN A 386 -3.46 5.99 8.36
C ASN A 386 -3.14 7.24 7.54
N GLN A 387 -1.88 7.45 7.16
CA GLN A 387 -1.48 8.61 6.36
C GLN A 387 -2.05 8.55 4.94
N VAL A 388 -2.20 7.34 4.38
CA VAL A 388 -2.85 7.13 3.08
C VAL A 388 -4.30 7.57 3.17
N ILE A 389 -5.05 7.07 4.15
CA ILE A 389 -6.47 7.43 4.35
C ILE A 389 -6.65 8.93 4.57
N GLU A 390 -5.80 9.57 5.38
CA GLU A 390 -5.85 11.03 5.55
C GLU A 390 -5.60 11.79 4.24
N THR A 391 -4.67 11.31 3.40
CA THR A 391 -4.44 11.90 2.07
C THR A 391 -5.67 11.73 1.17
N LEU A 392 -6.35 10.58 1.22
CA LEU A 392 -7.59 10.36 0.46
C LEU A 392 -8.73 11.27 0.97
N LYS A 393 -8.86 11.46 2.29
CA LYS A 393 -9.82 12.41 2.87
C LYS A 393 -9.54 13.84 2.42
N GLU A 394 -8.28 14.25 2.36
CA GLU A 394 -7.89 15.57 1.80
C GLU A 394 -8.32 15.73 0.34
N LYS A 395 -8.22 14.66 -0.48
CA LYS A 395 -8.69 14.67 -1.87
C LYS A 395 -10.21 14.79 -1.98
N ILE A 396 -10.97 14.09 -1.13
CA ILE A 396 -12.43 14.25 -1.08
C ILE A 396 -12.80 15.68 -0.67
N LYS A 397 -12.15 16.24 0.35
CA LYS A 397 -12.38 17.63 0.77
C LYS A 397 -12.07 18.64 -0.34
N TYR A 398 -10.96 18.45 -1.05
CA TYR A 398 -10.61 19.29 -2.19
C TYR A 398 -11.69 19.20 -3.29
N ARG A 399 -12.11 17.99 -3.64
CA ARG A 399 -13.21 17.76 -4.58
C ARG A 399 -14.51 18.45 -4.14
N ASP A 400 -14.89 18.35 -2.87
CA ASP A 400 -16.12 18.97 -2.37
C ASP A 400 -16.01 20.49 -2.39
N SER A 401 -14.84 21.07 -2.10
CA SER A 401 -14.63 22.50 -2.27
C SER A 401 -14.79 22.96 -3.73
N LEU A 402 -14.29 22.18 -4.69
CA LEU A 402 -14.50 22.44 -6.11
C LEU A 402 -15.97 22.32 -6.50
N ARG A 403 -16.70 21.33 -5.97
CA ARG A 403 -18.14 21.17 -6.20
C ARG A 403 -18.90 22.41 -5.72
N ASP A 404 -18.64 22.86 -4.50
CA ASP A 404 -19.34 23.98 -3.89
C ASP A 404 -19.04 25.30 -4.61
N GLU A 405 -17.79 25.49 -5.07
CA GLU A 405 -17.43 26.63 -5.93
C GLU A 405 -18.14 26.56 -7.29
N THR A 406 -18.14 25.39 -7.92
CA THR A 406 -18.81 25.13 -9.20
C THR A 406 -20.30 25.46 -9.10
N LEU A 407 -20.99 24.95 -8.07
CA LEU A 407 -22.41 25.24 -7.84
C LEU A 407 -22.68 26.75 -7.72
N LYS A 408 -21.85 27.48 -6.96
CA LYS A 408 -21.98 28.94 -6.85
C LYS A 408 -21.81 29.66 -8.18
N GLN A 409 -20.89 29.20 -9.03
CA GLN A 409 -20.66 29.80 -10.35
C GLN A 409 -21.82 29.49 -11.31
N LEU A 410 -22.31 28.24 -11.31
CA LEU A 410 -23.45 27.83 -12.13
C LEU A 410 -24.72 28.63 -11.76
N GLN A 411 -25.01 28.79 -10.46
CA GLN A 411 -26.14 29.60 -9.98
C GLN A 411 -26.07 31.08 -10.43
N LYS A 412 -24.87 31.67 -10.46
CA LYS A 412 -24.67 33.03 -10.98
C LYS A 412 -24.98 33.13 -12.48
N ILE A 413 -24.58 32.12 -13.25
CA ILE A 413 -24.88 32.06 -14.69
C ILE A 413 -26.37 31.89 -14.91
N GLU A 414 -27.03 30.97 -14.20
CA GLU A 414 -28.48 30.75 -14.27
C GLU A 414 -29.25 32.02 -13.91
N SER A 415 -28.88 32.70 -12.83
CA SER A 415 -29.50 33.98 -12.43
C SER A 415 -29.34 35.06 -13.50
N LYS A 416 -28.19 35.10 -14.20
CA LYS A 416 -27.94 36.04 -15.29
C LYS A 416 -28.82 35.72 -16.49
N ILE A 417 -28.89 34.44 -16.88
CA ILE A 417 -29.77 33.95 -17.96
C ILE A 417 -31.23 34.30 -17.64
N ASP A 418 -31.69 34.01 -16.42
CA ASP A 418 -33.07 34.29 -16.01
C ASP A 418 -33.40 35.79 -16.04
N LYS A 419 -32.46 36.63 -15.59
CA LYS A 419 -32.63 38.09 -15.66
C LYS A 419 -32.75 38.55 -17.12
N GLN A 420 -31.82 38.12 -17.99
CA GLN A 420 -31.84 38.49 -19.41
C GLN A 420 -33.06 37.94 -20.13
N PHE A 421 -33.53 36.73 -19.77
CA PHE A 421 -34.72 36.12 -20.35
C PHE A 421 -35.99 36.90 -19.99
N LYS A 422 -36.12 37.35 -18.74
CA LYS A 422 -37.25 38.20 -18.29
C LYS A 422 -37.30 39.57 -18.96
N GLU A 423 -36.18 40.07 -19.46
CA GLU A 423 -36.08 41.34 -20.19
C GLU A 423 -36.53 41.20 -21.67
N LEU A 424 -36.69 39.98 -22.18
CA LEU A 424 -37.19 39.73 -23.54
C LEU A 424 -38.72 39.73 -23.56
N ASN A 425 -39.29 40.34 -24.61
CA ASN A 425 -40.72 40.23 -24.89
C ASN A 425 -41.03 38.99 -25.77
N ASP A 426 -42.30 38.58 -25.83
CA ASP A 426 -42.73 37.38 -26.57
C ASP A 426 -42.33 37.43 -28.05
N SER A 427 -42.35 38.61 -28.68
CA SER A 427 -41.97 38.76 -30.09
C SER A 427 -40.47 38.59 -30.32
N GLN A 428 -39.62 39.04 -29.40
CA GLN A 428 -38.17 38.80 -29.44
C GLN A 428 -37.82 37.33 -29.20
N ILE A 429 -38.55 36.67 -28.28
CA ILE A 429 -38.39 35.24 -28.04
C ILE A 429 -38.74 34.48 -29.32
N GLN A 430 -39.91 34.75 -29.92
CA GLN A 430 -40.35 34.12 -31.17
C GLN A 430 -39.42 34.38 -32.35
N GLN A 431 -38.94 35.62 -32.55
CA GLN A 431 -37.99 35.93 -33.63
C GLN A 431 -36.68 35.14 -33.48
N ARG A 432 -36.20 34.92 -32.26
CA ARG A 432 -34.95 34.21 -32.01
C ARG A 432 -35.12 32.69 -32.08
N THR A 433 -36.31 32.16 -31.77
CA THR A 433 -36.59 30.71 -31.85
C THR A 433 -37.09 30.26 -33.22
N GLN A 434 -37.68 31.13 -34.06
CA GLN A 434 -38.20 30.77 -35.40
C GLN A 434 -37.18 30.18 -36.37
N THR A 435 -35.88 30.38 -36.14
CA THR A 435 -34.80 29.80 -36.95
C THR A 435 -34.55 28.31 -36.65
N GLN A 436 -35.12 27.77 -35.58
CA GLN A 436 -35.01 26.35 -35.21
C GLN A 436 -36.38 25.70 -35.37
N SER A 437 -36.42 24.52 -36.00
CA SER A 437 -37.60 23.71 -36.32
C SER A 437 -38.64 23.63 -35.20
N GLN A 438 -39.92 23.39 -35.56
CA GLN A 438 -41.15 23.38 -34.73
C GLN A 438 -41.18 22.42 -33.50
N GLU A 439 -40.04 21.97 -32.98
CA GLU A 439 -39.99 21.17 -31.77
C GLU A 439 -40.32 22.01 -30.53
N ILE A 440 -41.18 21.47 -29.67
CA ILE A 440 -41.56 22.07 -28.40
C ILE A 440 -40.36 21.98 -27.45
N PHE A 441 -39.55 23.04 -27.42
CA PHE A 441 -38.45 23.15 -26.47
C PHE A 441 -38.98 23.35 -25.05
N THR A 442 -38.38 22.67 -24.08
CA THR A 442 -38.53 23.02 -22.66
C THR A 442 -38.00 24.44 -22.40
N GLU A 443 -38.51 25.14 -21.37
CA GLU A 443 -38.01 26.48 -21.00
C GLU A 443 -36.49 26.49 -20.80
N LYS A 444 -35.94 25.41 -20.24
CA LYS A 444 -34.48 25.22 -20.07
C LYS A 444 -33.75 25.18 -21.41
N GLN A 445 -34.27 24.45 -22.39
CA GLN A 445 -33.67 24.38 -23.74
C GLN A 445 -33.81 25.72 -24.48
N GLN A 446 -34.93 26.43 -24.33
CA GLN A 446 -35.10 27.77 -24.90
C GLN A 446 -34.09 28.76 -24.32
N LYS A 447 -33.92 28.78 -22.98
CA LYS A 447 -32.89 29.61 -22.34
C LYS A 447 -31.49 29.27 -22.84
N GLN A 448 -31.17 27.99 -23.00
CA GLN A 448 -29.87 27.56 -23.50
C GLN A 448 -29.60 28.01 -24.94
N SER A 449 -30.60 27.94 -25.82
CA SER A 449 -30.47 28.39 -27.21
C SER A 449 -30.39 29.91 -27.34
N LEU A 450 -31.10 30.66 -26.48
CA LEU A 450 -31.12 32.13 -26.48
C LEU A 450 -29.83 32.75 -25.90
N PHE A 451 -29.13 32.04 -25.01
CA PHE A 451 -27.91 32.54 -24.34
C PHE A 451 -26.73 31.57 -24.54
N PRO A 452 -26.21 31.44 -25.77
CA PRO A 452 -25.19 30.44 -26.10
C PRO A 452 -23.84 30.70 -25.42
N LYS A 453 -23.49 31.97 -25.13
CA LYS A 453 -22.24 32.32 -24.44
C LYS A 453 -22.26 31.86 -22.99
N GLU A 454 -23.32 32.21 -22.27
CA GLU A 454 -23.56 31.80 -20.88
C GLU A 454 -23.71 30.28 -20.76
N THR A 455 -24.41 29.65 -21.70
CA THR A 455 -24.56 28.19 -21.77
C THR A 455 -23.20 27.50 -21.95
N LYS A 456 -22.38 27.96 -22.89
CA LYS A 456 -21.02 27.43 -23.07
C LYS A 456 -20.16 27.61 -21.81
N GLN A 457 -20.28 28.75 -21.12
CA GLN A 457 -19.59 28.98 -19.86
C GLN A 457 -20.04 28.00 -18.76
N TYR A 458 -21.35 27.77 -18.65
CA TYR A 458 -21.94 26.79 -17.74
C TYR A 458 -21.38 25.39 -18.00
N GLU A 459 -21.33 24.97 -19.25
CA GLU A 459 -20.79 23.66 -19.64
C GLU A 459 -19.31 23.52 -19.26
N VAL A 460 -18.47 24.51 -19.60
CA VAL A 460 -17.04 24.47 -19.27
C VAL A 460 -16.81 24.35 -17.75
N ILE A 461 -17.55 25.12 -16.95
CA ILE A 461 -17.45 25.05 -15.48
C ILE A 461 -17.89 23.68 -14.95
N SER A 462 -19.02 23.16 -15.44
CA SER A 462 -19.52 21.84 -15.07
C SER A 462 -18.55 20.72 -15.48
N ASP A 463 -17.97 20.79 -16.67
CA ASP A 463 -17.10 19.76 -17.21
C ASP A 463 -15.72 19.77 -16.55
N ASN A 464 -15.22 20.95 -16.17
CA ASN A 464 -14.04 21.10 -15.31
C ASN A 464 -14.22 20.33 -14.00
N PHE A 465 -15.36 20.53 -13.31
CA PHE A 465 -15.66 19.76 -12.11
C PHE A 465 -15.81 18.27 -12.41
N GLY A 466 -16.53 17.91 -13.49
CA GLY A 466 -16.70 16.52 -13.91
C GLY A 466 -15.38 15.78 -14.14
N TYR A 467 -14.35 16.46 -14.66
CA TYR A 467 -13.01 15.92 -14.81
C TYR A 467 -12.35 15.60 -13.45
N PHE A 468 -12.30 16.56 -12.53
CA PHE A 468 -11.72 16.34 -11.20
C PHE A 468 -12.49 15.29 -10.42
N ASN A 469 -13.82 15.32 -10.50
CA ASN A 469 -14.72 14.39 -9.85
C ASN A 469 -14.42 12.94 -10.28
N ASN A 470 -14.33 12.70 -11.59
CA ASN A 470 -14.03 11.40 -12.15
C ASN A 470 -12.62 10.93 -11.80
N ASN A 471 -11.60 11.78 -11.98
CA ASN A 471 -10.22 11.39 -11.69
C ASN A 471 -10.02 11.05 -10.21
N ILE A 472 -10.52 11.88 -9.30
CA ILE A 472 -10.38 11.61 -7.86
C ILE A 472 -11.11 10.32 -7.49
N TYR A 473 -12.29 10.06 -8.07
CA TYR A 473 -13.02 8.81 -7.90
C TYR A 473 -12.17 7.60 -8.32
N GLN A 474 -11.64 7.62 -9.55
CA GLN A 474 -10.79 6.55 -10.08
C GLN A 474 -9.53 6.35 -9.23
N GLN A 475 -8.85 7.43 -8.82
CA GLN A 475 -7.65 7.36 -8.00
C GLN A 475 -7.92 6.71 -6.63
N ILE A 476 -9.03 7.06 -5.97
CA ILE A 476 -9.39 6.41 -4.69
C ILE A 476 -9.59 4.92 -4.90
N GLN A 477 -10.32 4.50 -5.95
CA GLN A 477 -10.54 3.08 -6.25
C GLN A 477 -9.23 2.32 -6.46
N ILE A 478 -8.32 2.86 -7.27
CA ILE A 478 -6.99 2.27 -7.50
C ILE A 478 -6.25 2.08 -6.17
N ILE A 479 -6.21 3.12 -5.34
CA ILE A 479 -5.46 3.10 -4.09
C ILE A 479 -6.07 2.16 -3.06
N MET A 480 -7.40 2.04 -3.01
CA MET A 480 -8.07 1.06 -2.14
C MET A 480 -7.73 -0.37 -2.57
N ASN A 481 -7.81 -0.68 -3.86
CA ASN A 481 -7.44 -1.99 -4.39
C ASN A 481 -5.96 -2.31 -4.14
N LEU A 482 -5.08 -1.33 -4.36
CA LEU A 482 -3.66 -1.46 -4.07
C LEU A 482 -3.41 -1.68 -2.57
N SER A 483 -4.14 -0.98 -1.70
CA SER A 483 -4.02 -1.12 -0.25
C SER A 483 -4.41 -2.52 0.22
N GLN A 484 -5.48 -3.09 -0.35
CA GLN A 484 -5.88 -4.47 -0.08
C GLN A 484 -4.76 -5.45 -0.46
N TYR A 485 -4.23 -5.35 -1.69
CA TYR A 485 -3.11 -6.18 -2.13
C TYR A 485 -1.89 -6.03 -1.22
N GLN A 486 -1.50 -4.79 -0.89
CA GLN A 486 -0.36 -4.52 -0.01
C GLN A 486 -0.56 -5.07 1.39
N THR A 487 -1.80 -5.07 1.91
CA THR A 487 -2.14 -5.66 3.21
C THR A 487 -1.89 -7.15 3.18
N THR A 488 -2.43 -7.86 2.18
CA THR A 488 -2.21 -9.30 1.99
C THR A 488 -0.73 -9.64 1.90
N GLN A 489 0.02 -8.94 1.03
CA GLN A 489 1.47 -9.17 0.89
C GLN A 489 2.23 -8.89 2.18
N THR A 490 1.85 -7.86 2.94
CA THR A 490 2.51 -7.51 4.19
C THR A 490 2.34 -8.60 5.24
N ILE A 491 1.13 -9.17 5.35
CA ILE A 491 0.82 -10.28 6.27
C ILE A 491 1.53 -11.57 5.85
N LEU A 492 1.49 -11.93 4.56
CA LEU A 492 2.17 -13.13 4.06
C LEU A 492 3.69 -13.06 4.32
N ASN A 493 4.31 -11.92 3.99
CA ASN A 493 5.74 -11.71 4.23
C ASN A 493 6.09 -11.75 5.72
N MET A 494 5.18 -11.30 6.60
CA MET A 494 5.37 -11.38 8.05
C MET A 494 5.37 -12.84 8.50
N GLN A 495 4.35 -13.62 8.08
CA GLN A 495 4.20 -15.03 8.43
C GLN A 495 5.40 -15.86 7.95
N GLN A 496 5.83 -15.67 6.69
CA GLN A 496 6.98 -16.38 6.14
C GLN A 496 8.26 -16.13 6.94
N LYS A 497 8.52 -14.87 7.32
CA LYS A 497 9.70 -14.52 8.13
C LYS A 497 9.64 -15.11 9.54
N MET A 498 8.47 -15.08 10.18
CA MET A 498 8.30 -15.68 11.51
C MET A 498 8.48 -17.20 11.44
N ALA A 499 7.90 -17.86 10.44
CA ALA A 499 8.08 -19.29 10.21
C ALA A 499 9.56 -19.66 9.98
N GLN A 500 10.29 -18.85 9.20
CA GLN A 500 11.71 -19.05 8.99
C GLN A 500 12.51 -18.95 10.30
N ILE A 501 12.19 -17.98 11.16
CA ILE A 501 12.85 -17.86 12.47
C ILE A 501 12.64 -19.11 13.32
N TYR A 502 11.41 -19.63 13.38
CA TYR A 502 11.14 -20.85 14.15
C TYR A 502 11.88 -22.07 13.58
N LEU A 503 11.94 -22.18 12.25
CA LEU A 503 12.70 -23.25 11.59
C LEU A 503 14.20 -23.15 11.91
N ASP A 504 14.76 -21.94 11.90
CA ASP A 504 16.15 -21.70 12.25
C ASP A 504 16.42 -22.08 13.71
N MET A 505 15.51 -21.75 14.63
CA MET A 505 15.62 -22.15 16.04
C MET A 505 15.69 -23.68 16.19
N VAL A 506 14.82 -24.42 15.50
CA VAL A 506 14.82 -25.89 15.53
C VAL A 506 16.15 -26.46 15.02
N LYS A 507 16.61 -25.98 13.86
CA LYS A 507 17.90 -26.42 13.27
C LYS A 507 19.09 -26.12 14.15
N GLU A 508 19.13 -24.94 14.76
CA GLU A 508 20.21 -24.57 15.70
C GLU A 508 20.21 -25.50 16.93
N ASN A 509 19.03 -25.91 17.44
CA ASN A 509 18.94 -26.87 18.53
C ASN A 509 19.44 -28.26 18.10
N GLU A 510 19.02 -28.76 16.95
CA GLU A 510 19.48 -30.05 16.41
C GLU A 510 21.01 -30.08 16.31
N GLN A 511 21.63 -29.00 15.81
CA GLN A 511 23.09 -28.89 15.71
C GLN A 511 23.80 -28.90 17.07
N LEU A 512 23.17 -28.36 18.12
CA LEU A 512 23.72 -28.35 19.48
C LEU A 512 23.68 -29.75 20.12
N PHE A 513 22.70 -30.58 19.79
CA PHE A 513 22.49 -31.87 20.47
C PHE A 513 22.91 -33.11 19.66
N VAL A 514 23.08 -33.00 18.33
CA VAL A 514 23.55 -34.12 17.47
C VAL A 514 25.07 -34.27 17.44
N ARG A 515 25.83 -33.29 17.95
CA ARG A 515 27.31 -33.29 17.92
C ARG A 515 27.99 -34.02 19.08
N ASN A 516 27.23 -34.63 19.98
CA ASN A 516 27.69 -35.46 21.09
C ASN A 516 27.02 -36.83 20.99
#